data_AF-A0A971YN28-F1
#
_entry.id   AF-A0A971YN28-F1
#
_cell.length_a   1.000
_cell.length_b   1.000
_cell.length_c   1.000
_cell.angle_alpha   90.00
_cell.angle_beta   90.00
_cell.angle_gamma   90.00
#
_symmetry.space_group_name_H-M   'P 1'
#
loop_
_entity.id
_entity.type
_entity.pdbx_description
1 polymer ?
#
loop_
_entity_poly.entity_id
_entity_poly.type
_entity_poly.pdbx_seq_one_letter_code
_entity_poly.pdbx_strand_id
1 'polypeptide(L)'
;GLYQAEEQRFDCGWLDQEAFINVAGVGFDAAVCAAQERRWRFLPGSISYVAAVLDALVHLRPSSITLKLDDTVLERQALLVAIANGQTFGGGMVIAPEARPDDGLLDVILVGPLSRSAFMRFFPLVYRGQHVNHPAVEVWRARRIEITASPAMPCQAEGEAMGYTPTLVQVEPGVIPFLIPRPSPGPP
;
A
#
# COMPACT_ATOMS: atom_id res chain seq x y z
N GLY A 1 -32.08 15.04 16.21
CA GLY A 1 -30.95 15.98 16.10
C GLY A 1 -29.97 15.35 15.15
N LEU A 2 -29.91 15.85 13.92
CA LEU A 2 -29.11 15.27 12.85
C LEU A 2 -27.66 15.73 13.01
N TYR A 3 -26.73 14.79 12.95
CA TYR A 3 -25.29 15.05 12.90
C TYR A 3 -25.03 16.11 11.82
N GLN A 4 -24.38 17.21 12.18
CA GLN A 4 -23.85 18.13 11.19
C GLN A 4 -22.64 17.46 10.55
N ALA A 5 -22.65 17.29 9.24
CA ALA A 5 -21.52 16.77 8.48
C ALA A 5 -21.09 17.79 7.43
N GLU A 6 -19.81 17.82 7.13
CA GLU A 6 -19.24 18.58 6.02
C GLU A 6 -18.81 17.62 4.93
N GLU A 7 -19.04 17.99 3.68
CA GLU A 7 -18.52 17.25 2.54
C GLU A 7 -17.06 17.67 2.31
N GLN A 8 -16.15 16.69 2.28
CA GLN A 8 -14.78 16.86 1.82
C GLN A 8 -14.56 15.91 0.64
N ARG A 9 -13.78 16.34 -0.36
CA ARG A 9 -13.49 15.53 -1.54
C ARG A 9 -12.11 14.90 -1.42
N PHE A 10 -12.03 13.59 -1.61
CA PHE A 10 -10.81 12.82 -1.61
C PHE A 10 -10.47 12.33 -3.01
N ASP A 11 -9.20 12.05 -3.20
CA ASP A 11 -8.61 11.51 -4.40
C ASP A 11 -8.92 10.01 -4.51
N CYS A 12 -8.94 9.51 -5.74
CA CYS A 12 -9.09 8.09 -6.04
C CYS A 12 -7.80 7.59 -6.70
N GLY A 13 -7.24 6.51 -6.17
CA GLY A 13 -6.19 5.76 -6.85
C GLY A 13 -6.78 4.80 -7.87
N TRP A 14 -6.04 4.55 -8.95
CA TRP A 14 -6.38 3.58 -9.99
C TRP A 14 -5.15 2.71 -10.25
N LEU A 15 -5.26 1.40 -10.03
CA LEU A 15 -4.28 0.40 -10.47
C LEU A 15 -4.84 -0.28 -11.71
N ASP A 16 -4.26 0.02 -12.88
CA ASP A 16 -4.78 -0.33 -14.19
C ASP A 16 -6.25 0.09 -14.37
N GLN A 17 -7.21 -0.80 -14.16
CA GLN A 17 -8.66 -0.52 -14.25
C GLN A 17 -9.36 -0.53 -12.89
N GLU A 18 -8.65 -0.85 -11.81
CA GLU A 18 -9.21 -1.11 -10.49
C GLU A 18 -8.99 0.10 -9.58
N ALA A 19 -10.08 0.64 -9.04
CA ALA A 19 -10.03 1.77 -8.13
C ALA A 19 -9.60 1.34 -6.72
N PHE A 20 -8.82 2.17 -6.04
CA PHE A 20 -8.49 2.02 -4.63
C PHE A 20 -8.56 3.37 -3.92
N ILE A 21 -8.90 3.33 -2.63
CA ILE A 21 -9.11 4.51 -1.79
C ILE A 21 -7.91 4.73 -0.86
N ASN A 22 -7.35 3.67 -0.31
CA ASN A 22 -6.25 3.70 0.64
C ASN A 22 -4.94 3.27 0.00
N VAL A 23 -4.81 2.00 -0.37
CA VAL A 23 -3.51 1.43 -0.74
C VAL A 23 -3.64 0.36 -1.83
N ALA A 24 -2.77 0.48 -2.82
CA ALA A 24 -2.40 -0.59 -3.74
C ALA A 24 -0.95 -1.02 -3.46
N GLY A 25 -0.55 -2.19 -3.94
CA GLY A 25 0.78 -2.71 -3.69
C GLY A 25 1.27 -3.72 -4.70
N VAL A 26 2.58 -3.78 -4.84
CA VAL A 26 3.29 -4.70 -5.73
C VAL A 26 4.37 -5.44 -4.95
N GLY A 27 4.38 -6.76 -5.01
CA GLY A 27 5.39 -7.60 -4.36
C GLY A 27 4.87 -8.30 -3.10
N PHE A 28 5.61 -8.15 -2.00
CA PHE A 28 5.39 -8.96 -0.80
C PHE A 28 3.97 -8.87 -0.24
N ASP A 29 3.39 -7.67 -0.10
CA ASP A 29 2.05 -7.48 0.45
C ASP A 29 0.98 -8.10 -0.47
N ALA A 30 1.10 -7.94 -1.78
CA ALA A 30 0.26 -8.62 -2.76
C ALA A 30 0.40 -10.15 -2.71
N ALA A 31 1.61 -10.67 -2.47
CA ALA A 31 1.84 -12.09 -2.26
C ALA A 31 1.14 -12.61 -0.99
N VAL A 32 1.10 -11.80 0.07
CA VAL A 32 0.32 -12.11 1.29
C VAL A 32 -1.17 -12.18 0.98
N CYS A 33 -1.73 -11.18 0.28
CA CYS A 33 -3.15 -11.20 -0.15
C CYS A 33 -3.49 -12.47 -0.93
N ALA A 34 -2.68 -12.79 -1.96
CA ALA A 34 -2.89 -13.99 -2.78
C ALA A 34 -2.75 -15.30 -1.98
N ALA A 35 -1.79 -15.38 -1.06
CA ALA A 35 -1.63 -16.56 -0.19
C ALA A 35 -2.80 -16.70 0.78
N GLN A 36 -3.27 -15.59 1.34
CA GLN A 36 -4.41 -15.56 2.26
C GLN A 36 -5.66 -16.08 1.56
N GLU A 37 -6.00 -15.52 0.41
CA GLU A 37 -7.17 -15.92 -0.36
C GLU A 37 -7.11 -17.38 -0.82
N ARG A 38 -5.96 -17.82 -1.35
CA ARG A 38 -5.85 -19.14 -1.98
C ARG A 38 -5.69 -20.28 -0.99
N ARG A 39 -4.88 -20.07 0.06
CA ARG A 39 -4.41 -21.16 0.96
C ARG A 39 -4.96 -21.05 2.37
N TRP A 40 -5.12 -19.83 2.88
CA TRP A 40 -5.38 -19.61 4.30
C TRP A 40 -6.77 -19.04 4.61
N ARG A 41 -7.64 -18.86 3.60
CA ARG A 41 -9.00 -18.30 3.76
C ARG A 41 -9.91 -19.05 4.73
N PHE A 42 -9.61 -20.33 4.98
CA PHE A 42 -10.40 -21.18 5.89
C PHE A 42 -10.04 -20.96 7.36
N LEU A 43 -8.94 -20.25 7.65
CA LEU A 43 -8.55 -19.89 9.01
C LEU A 43 -9.28 -18.60 9.44
N PRO A 44 -9.60 -18.45 10.73
CA PRO A 44 -10.29 -17.26 11.22
C PRO A 44 -9.34 -16.06 11.31
N GLY A 45 -9.81 -14.92 10.80
CA GLY A 45 -9.29 -13.58 11.09
C GLY A 45 -7.77 -13.44 11.03
N SER A 46 -7.18 -12.97 12.13
CA SER A 46 -5.74 -12.67 12.24
C SER A 46 -4.83 -13.88 12.04
N ILE A 47 -5.30 -15.11 12.31
CA ILE A 47 -4.49 -16.32 12.10
C ILE A 47 -4.28 -16.57 10.61
N SER A 48 -5.32 -16.35 9.79
CA SER A 48 -5.24 -16.44 8.34
C SER A 48 -4.17 -15.48 7.78
N TYR A 49 -4.18 -14.23 8.27
CA TYR A 49 -3.21 -13.22 7.87
C TYR A 49 -1.78 -13.58 8.28
N VAL A 50 -1.56 -14.00 9.52
CA VAL A 50 -0.21 -14.41 9.98
C VAL A 50 0.31 -15.61 9.18
N ALA A 51 -0.54 -16.60 8.89
CA ALA A 51 -0.15 -17.75 8.08
C ALA A 51 0.23 -17.34 6.64
N ALA A 52 -0.51 -16.39 6.04
CA ALA A 52 -0.21 -15.84 4.73
C ALA A 52 1.11 -15.05 4.71
N VAL A 53 1.37 -14.23 5.74
CA VAL A 53 2.64 -13.52 5.93
C VAL A 53 3.81 -14.51 5.98
N LEU A 54 3.70 -15.59 6.76
CA LEU A 54 4.74 -16.61 6.85
C LEU A 54 4.95 -17.35 5.52
N ASP A 55 3.88 -17.68 4.79
CA ASP A 55 3.96 -18.34 3.48
C ASP A 55 4.65 -17.44 2.44
N ALA A 56 4.31 -16.16 2.40
CA ALA A 56 4.98 -15.18 1.55
C ALA A 56 6.46 -15.00 1.92
N LEU A 57 6.79 -15.02 3.22
CA LEU A 57 8.16 -14.90 3.73
C LEU A 57 9.09 -16.03 3.26
N VAL A 58 8.56 -17.25 3.13
CA VAL A 58 9.30 -18.39 2.58
C VAL A 58 9.71 -18.14 1.13
N HIS A 59 8.93 -17.37 0.38
CA HIS A 59 9.18 -17.05 -1.03
C HIS A 59 9.77 -15.65 -1.25
N LEU A 60 9.99 -14.88 -0.18
CA LEU A 60 10.53 -13.53 -0.21
C LEU A 60 11.88 -13.48 -0.94
N ARG A 61 11.89 -12.79 -2.09
CA ARG A 61 13.07 -12.51 -2.89
C ARG A 61 12.92 -11.13 -3.54
N PRO A 62 13.98 -10.31 -3.58
CA PRO A 62 13.94 -9.07 -4.33
C PRO A 62 13.80 -9.34 -5.83
N SER A 63 13.05 -8.49 -6.51
CA SER A 63 13.02 -8.43 -7.98
C SER A 63 13.68 -7.16 -8.47
N SER A 64 14.22 -7.21 -9.69
CA SER A 64 14.67 -6.01 -10.40
C SER A 64 13.44 -5.26 -10.86
N ILE A 65 13.32 -3.99 -10.51
CA ILE A 65 12.18 -3.14 -10.89
C ILE A 65 12.65 -1.88 -11.60
N THR A 66 11.85 -1.44 -12.56
CA THR A 66 11.91 -0.07 -13.09
C THR A 66 10.63 0.64 -12.66
N LEU A 67 10.81 1.73 -11.91
CA LEU A 67 9.74 2.65 -11.52
C LEU A 67 9.87 3.92 -12.32
N LYS A 68 8.81 4.29 -13.04
CA LYS A 68 8.68 5.63 -13.61
C LYS A 68 7.66 6.40 -12.78
N LEU A 69 8.14 7.38 -12.03
CA LEU A 69 7.41 8.25 -11.13
C LEU A 69 7.31 9.62 -11.79
N ASP A 70 6.17 9.90 -12.44
CA ASP A 70 5.99 11.05 -13.31
C ASP A 70 7.13 11.14 -14.36
N ASP A 71 8.03 12.11 -14.21
CA ASP A 71 9.18 12.33 -15.10
C ASP A 71 10.48 11.66 -14.63
N THR A 72 10.48 11.03 -13.46
CA THR A 72 11.66 10.39 -12.85
C THR A 72 11.66 8.89 -13.10
N VAL A 73 12.78 8.33 -13.57
CA VAL A 73 12.94 6.88 -13.75
C VAL A 73 13.97 6.35 -12.75
N LEU A 74 13.61 5.29 -12.04
CA LEU A 74 14.42 4.62 -11.03
C LEU A 74 14.55 3.14 -11.36
N GLU A 75 15.77 2.64 -11.43
CA GLU A 75 16.06 1.21 -11.43
C GLU A 75 16.49 0.78 -10.03
N ARG A 76 15.80 -0.23 -9.47
CA ARG A 76 16.01 -0.70 -8.09
C ARG A 76 15.87 -2.22 -8.00
N GLN A 77 16.33 -2.76 -6.87
CA GLN A 77 15.88 -4.05 -6.37
C GLN A 77 14.84 -3.78 -5.29
N ALA A 78 13.70 -4.48 -5.30
CA ALA A 78 12.66 -4.27 -4.30
C ALA A 78 12.02 -5.58 -3.85
N LEU A 79 11.65 -5.61 -2.56
CA LEU A 79 10.80 -6.63 -1.97
C LEU A 79 9.31 -6.29 -2.13
N LEU A 80 8.99 -5.00 -2.00
CA LEU A 80 7.65 -4.49 -2.26
C LEU A 80 7.68 -3.00 -2.61
N VAL A 81 6.62 -2.56 -3.27
CA VAL A 81 6.29 -1.16 -3.52
C VAL A 81 4.84 -0.97 -3.08
N ALA A 82 4.60 -0.20 -2.01
CA ALA A 82 3.26 0.19 -1.60
C ALA A 82 2.95 1.58 -2.15
N ILE A 83 1.76 1.76 -2.72
CA ILE A 83 1.28 3.01 -3.31
C ILE A 83 0.04 3.44 -2.52
N ALA A 84 0.18 4.53 -1.77
CA ALA A 84 -0.76 4.93 -0.74
C ALA A 84 -1.37 6.30 -1.03
N ASN A 85 -2.70 6.36 -1.02
CA ASN A 85 -3.50 7.58 -0.95
C ASN A 85 -3.87 7.90 0.51
N GLY A 86 -4.09 6.85 1.31
CA GLY A 86 -4.36 6.93 2.75
C GLY A 86 -3.20 6.42 3.60
N GLN A 87 -3.16 6.81 4.88
CA GLN A 87 -2.03 6.50 5.77
C GLN A 87 -1.94 5.03 6.17
N THR A 88 -3.08 4.35 6.20
CA THR A 88 -3.20 3.02 6.84
C THR A 88 -3.82 1.98 5.92
N PHE A 89 -3.39 0.73 6.07
CA PHE A 89 -4.01 -0.43 5.44
C PHE A 89 -3.93 -1.67 6.34
N GLY A 90 -4.63 -2.74 5.95
CA GLY A 90 -4.43 -4.09 6.49
C GLY A 90 -4.49 -4.21 8.02
N GLY A 91 -5.57 -3.74 8.65
CA GLY A 91 -5.79 -3.93 10.09
C GLY A 91 -4.93 -3.06 11.00
N GLY A 92 -4.59 -1.83 10.57
CA GLY A 92 -3.93 -0.81 11.39
C GLY A 92 -2.44 -0.61 11.10
N MET A 93 -1.93 -1.11 9.97
CA MET A 93 -0.56 -0.82 9.53
C MET A 93 -0.50 0.60 8.97
N VAL A 94 0.36 1.45 9.51
CA VAL A 94 0.56 2.84 9.08
C VAL A 94 1.64 2.86 8.00
N ILE A 95 1.29 2.55 6.75
CA ILE A 95 2.27 2.35 5.67
C ILE A 95 2.89 3.65 5.16
N ALA A 96 2.11 4.73 5.13
CA ALA A 96 2.53 6.02 4.64
C ALA A 96 2.06 7.10 5.64
N PRO A 97 2.81 7.35 6.72
CA PRO A 97 2.37 8.22 7.81
C PRO A 97 2.04 9.66 7.39
N GLU A 98 2.64 10.13 6.30
CA GLU A 98 2.47 11.48 5.78
C GLU A 98 1.45 11.56 4.64
N ALA A 99 0.82 10.44 4.25
CA ALA A 99 -0.13 10.41 3.14
C ALA A 99 -1.34 11.30 3.40
N ARG A 100 -1.78 11.97 2.34
CA ARG A 100 -2.90 12.90 2.33
C ARG A 100 -3.85 12.52 1.21
N PRO A 101 -5.09 12.13 1.50
CA PRO A 101 -6.02 11.66 0.49
C PRO A 101 -6.66 12.79 -0.33
N ASP A 102 -6.12 14.01 -0.28
CA ASP A 102 -6.71 15.22 -0.85
C ASP A 102 -5.69 16.18 -1.48
N ASP A 103 -4.45 15.74 -1.72
CA ASP A 103 -3.37 16.56 -2.28
C ASP A 103 -3.06 16.26 -3.75
N GLY A 104 -3.75 15.29 -4.33
CA GLY A 104 -3.63 14.82 -5.70
C GLY A 104 -2.35 14.04 -5.96
N LEU A 105 -1.69 13.49 -4.94
CA LEU A 105 -0.48 12.68 -5.06
C LEU A 105 -0.68 11.30 -4.40
N LEU A 106 0.16 10.34 -4.78
CA LEU A 106 0.27 9.06 -4.10
C LEU A 106 1.66 8.93 -3.48
N ASP A 107 1.71 8.48 -2.23
CA ASP A 107 2.93 8.12 -1.54
C ASP A 107 3.40 6.72 -1.96
N VAL A 108 4.61 6.65 -2.49
CA VAL A 108 5.23 5.42 -2.99
C VAL A 108 6.32 5.01 -2.01
N ILE A 109 6.04 3.93 -1.27
CA ILE A 109 6.94 3.35 -0.27
C ILE A 109 7.62 2.13 -0.89
N LEU A 110 8.88 2.30 -1.27
CA LEU A 110 9.70 1.21 -1.79
C LEU A 110 10.49 0.58 -0.65
N VAL A 111 10.40 -0.74 -0.50
CA VAL A 111 11.26 -1.50 0.41
C VAL A 111 12.27 -2.27 -0.42
N GLY A 112 13.54 -1.90 -0.28
CA GLY A 112 14.67 -2.53 -0.92
C GLY A 112 15.01 -3.92 -0.36
N PRO A 113 16.13 -4.51 -0.79
CA PRO A 113 16.53 -5.84 -0.37
C PRO A 113 16.76 -5.96 1.12
N LEU A 114 16.13 -6.97 1.74
CA LEU A 114 16.39 -7.40 3.11
C LEU A 114 16.49 -8.92 3.14
N SER A 115 17.33 -9.45 4.04
CA SER A 115 17.27 -10.88 4.38
C SER A 115 15.95 -11.17 5.08
N ARG A 116 15.47 -12.43 5.05
CA ARG A 116 14.22 -12.81 5.73
C ARG A 116 14.22 -12.47 7.22
N SER A 117 15.36 -12.65 7.89
CA SER A 117 15.50 -12.32 9.32
C SER A 117 15.50 -10.81 9.57
N ALA A 118 16.11 -10.01 8.68
CA ALA A 118 16.02 -8.56 8.74
C ALA A 118 14.58 -8.08 8.48
N PHE A 119 13.91 -8.66 7.48
CA PHE A 119 12.52 -8.36 7.16
C PHE A 119 11.58 -8.65 8.34
N MET A 120 11.76 -9.78 9.03
CA MET A 120 10.97 -10.11 10.23
C MET A 120 11.13 -9.11 11.38
N ARG A 121 12.28 -8.44 11.49
CA ARG A 121 12.52 -7.38 12.48
C ARG A 121 11.99 -6.03 12.00
N PHE A 122 12.06 -5.79 10.70
CA PHE A 122 11.57 -4.59 10.03
C PHE A 122 10.03 -4.52 10.01
N PHE A 123 9.37 -5.62 9.65
CA PHE A 123 7.94 -5.66 9.37
C PHE A 123 7.07 -5.10 10.51
N PRO A 124 7.30 -5.43 11.81
CA PRO A 124 6.50 -4.86 12.89
C PRO A 124 6.56 -3.33 13.02
N LEU A 125 7.59 -2.67 12.47
CA LEU A 125 7.71 -1.21 12.52
C LEU A 125 6.60 -0.50 11.73
N VAL A 126 5.99 -1.18 10.73
CA VAL A 126 4.90 -0.63 9.91
C VAL A 126 3.67 -0.29 10.74
N TYR A 127 3.39 -1.04 11.81
CA TYR A 127 2.26 -0.78 12.70
C TYR A 127 2.40 0.52 13.50
N ARG A 128 3.61 1.10 13.52
CA ARG A 128 3.90 2.39 14.16
C ARG A 128 4.31 3.47 13.14
N GLY A 129 4.31 3.14 11.86
CA GLY A 129 4.82 4.02 10.80
C GLY A 129 6.32 4.29 10.88
N GLN A 130 7.08 3.56 11.70
CA GLN A 130 8.51 3.83 11.95
C GLN A 130 9.42 3.22 10.88
N HIS A 131 8.89 2.36 10.03
CA HIS A 131 9.60 1.70 8.93
C HIS A 131 10.16 2.70 7.92
N VAL A 132 9.51 3.86 7.73
CA VAL A 132 9.96 4.91 6.79
C VAL A 132 11.34 5.49 7.12
N ASN A 133 11.81 5.35 8.37
CA ASN A 133 13.14 5.79 8.79
C ASN A 133 14.23 4.73 8.54
N HIS A 134 13.87 3.54 8.08
CA HIS A 134 14.81 2.46 7.86
C HIS A 134 15.60 2.69 6.56
N PRO A 135 16.93 2.44 6.52
CA PRO A 135 17.77 2.71 5.34
C PRO A 135 17.44 1.87 4.10
N ALA A 136 16.58 0.85 4.25
CA ALA A 136 16.08 0.04 3.14
C ALA A 136 14.78 0.59 2.56
N VAL A 137 14.26 1.71 3.07
CA VAL A 137 13.01 2.31 2.60
C VAL A 137 13.32 3.61 1.87
N GLU A 138 12.75 3.75 0.67
CA GLU A 138 12.68 5.00 -0.06
C GLU A 138 11.22 5.45 -0.10
N VAL A 139 10.98 6.74 0.13
CA VAL A 139 9.64 7.35 0.06
C VAL A 139 9.63 8.37 -1.06
N TRP A 140 8.69 8.21 -1.98
CA TRP A 140 8.48 9.11 -3.11
C TRP A 140 7.03 9.56 -3.16
N ARG A 141 6.75 10.63 -3.92
CA ARG A 141 5.38 11.05 -4.24
C ARG A 141 5.27 11.28 -5.74
N ALA A 142 4.18 10.79 -6.33
CA ALA A 142 3.95 10.89 -7.77
C ALA A 142 2.46 10.85 -8.10
N ARG A 143 2.09 11.33 -9.30
CA ARG A 143 0.72 11.23 -9.83
C ARG A 143 0.52 10.01 -10.72
N ARG A 144 1.57 9.63 -11.44
CA ARG A 144 1.60 8.52 -12.38
C ARG A 144 2.81 7.64 -12.08
N ILE A 145 2.55 6.36 -11.84
CA ILE A 145 3.55 5.37 -11.47
C ILE A 145 3.45 4.20 -12.44
N GLU A 146 4.46 4.01 -13.28
CA GLU A 146 4.58 2.80 -14.10
C GLU A 146 5.58 1.85 -13.45
N ILE A 147 5.17 0.60 -13.24
CA ILE A 147 5.96 -0.42 -12.55
C ILE A 147 6.17 -1.60 -13.47
N THR A 148 7.43 -1.91 -13.75
CA THR A 148 7.83 -3.15 -14.42
C THR A 148 8.80 -3.92 -13.54
N ALA A 149 8.71 -5.25 -13.55
CA ALA A 149 9.56 -6.09 -12.72
C ALA A 149 10.02 -7.36 -13.44
N SER A 150 11.22 -7.81 -13.10
CA SER A 150 11.78 -9.09 -13.52
C SER A 150 12.39 -9.83 -12.33
N PRO A 151 11.83 -10.99 -11.92
CA PRO A 151 10.59 -11.59 -12.42
C PRO A 151 9.36 -10.72 -12.10
N ALA A 152 8.26 -10.97 -12.81
CA ALA A 152 6.99 -10.26 -12.60
C ALA A 152 6.53 -10.41 -11.13
N MET A 153 6.11 -9.30 -10.53
CA MET A 153 5.67 -9.24 -9.14
C MET A 153 4.15 -9.18 -9.07
N PRO A 154 3.51 -9.85 -8.08
CA PRO A 154 2.07 -9.79 -7.91
C PRO A 154 1.61 -8.38 -7.50
N CYS A 155 0.39 -8.01 -7.86
CA CYS A 155 -0.24 -6.74 -7.54
C CYS A 155 -1.51 -6.95 -6.70
N GLN A 156 -1.80 -6.01 -5.81
CA GLN A 156 -3.03 -5.95 -5.02
C GLN A 156 -3.60 -4.53 -4.97
N ALA A 157 -4.91 -4.43 -4.79
CA ALA A 157 -5.61 -3.19 -4.49
C ALA A 157 -6.62 -3.47 -3.36
N GLU A 158 -6.65 -2.63 -2.31
CA GLU A 158 -7.55 -2.79 -1.15
C GLU A 158 -7.50 -4.16 -0.47
N GLY A 159 -6.35 -4.84 -0.54
CA GLY A 159 -6.16 -6.17 0.03
C GLY A 159 -6.66 -7.32 -0.85
N GLU A 160 -7.13 -7.03 -2.07
CA GLU A 160 -7.56 -8.01 -3.05
C GLU A 160 -6.47 -8.22 -4.13
N ALA A 161 -6.29 -9.46 -4.58
CA ALA A 161 -5.28 -9.78 -5.59
C ALA A 161 -5.74 -9.40 -7.00
N MET A 162 -4.96 -8.59 -7.71
CA MET A 162 -5.34 -8.05 -9.03
C MET A 162 -4.67 -8.81 -10.19
N GLY A 163 -3.35 -8.97 -10.13
CA GLY A 163 -2.58 -9.47 -11.26
C GLY A 163 -1.07 -9.45 -11.00
N TYR A 164 -0.28 -9.19 -12.03
CA TYR A 164 1.17 -9.05 -11.94
C TYR A 164 1.65 -7.88 -12.78
N THR A 165 2.82 -7.32 -12.46
CA THR A 165 3.50 -6.33 -13.30
C THR A 165 3.72 -6.86 -14.74
N PRO A 166 3.72 -6.00 -15.77
CA PRO A 166 3.70 -4.53 -15.69
C PRO A 166 2.34 -3.98 -15.27
N THR A 167 2.34 -2.89 -14.51
CA THR A 167 1.11 -2.22 -14.05
C THR A 167 1.31 -0.71 -14.06
N LEU A 168 0.21 0.02 -14.21
CA LEU A 168 0.14 1.47 -14.16
C LEU A 168 -0.73 1.90 -12.99
N VAL A 169 -0.20 2.77 -12.13
CA VAL A 169 -0.95 3.39 -11.04
C VAL A 169 -1.10 4.89 -11.28
N GLN A 170 -2.30 5.41 -11.12
CA GLN A 170 -2.61 6.83 -11.29
C GLN A 170 -3.53 7.36 -10.20
N VAL A 171 -3.45 8.65 -9.91
CA VAL A 171 -4.39 9.35 -9.04
C VAL A 171 -5.35 10.22 -9.84
N GLU A 172 -6.61 10.20 -9.44
CA GLU A 172 -7.66 11.08 -9.91
C GLU A 172 -8.09 12.02 -8.77
N PRO A 173 -7.68 13.30 -8.80
CA PRO A 173 -7.87 14.18 -7.65
C PRO A 173 -9.33 14.57 -7.38
N GLY A 174 -9.73 14.52 -6.11
CA GLY A 174 -10.98 15.07 -5.60
C GLY A 174 -12.25 14.44 -6.18
N VAL A 175 -12.24 13.19 -6.63
CA VAL A 175 -13.42 12.59 -7.28
C VAL A 175 -14.39 11.93 -6.31
N ILE A 176 -13.96 11.61 -5.07
CA ILE A 176 -14.79 10.90 -4.10
C ILE A 176 -15.32 11.88 -3.03
N PRO A 177 -16.64 12.07 -2.91
CA PRO A 177 -17.22 12.84 -1.80
C PRO A 177 -17.27 12.00 -0.51
N PHE A 178 -16.69 12.53 0.57
CA PHE A 178 -16.76 11.99 1.93
C PHE A 178 -17.57 12.93 2.83
N LEU A 179 -18.47 12.37 3.63
CA LEU A 179 -19.18 13.11 4.68
C LEU A 179 -18.41 12.96 6.00
N ILE A 180 -17.85 14.05 6.49
CA ILE A 180 -17.09 14.10 7.74
C ILE A 180 -17.99 14.65 8.84
N PRO A 181 -18.22 13.91 9.94
CA PRO A 181 -18.96 14.43 11.08
C PRO A 181 -18.23 15.66 11.65
N ARG A 182 -18.94 16.78 11.84
CA ARG A 182 -18.41 17.87 12.66
C ARG A 182 -18.26 17.35 14.08
N PRO A 183 -17.10 17.56 14.74
CA PRO A 183 -17.01 17.33 16.18
C PRO A 183 -18.13 18.10 16.86
N SER A 184 -18.98 17.42 17.64
CA SER A 184 -19.91 18.13 18.51
C SER A 184 -19.09 19.07 19.40
N PRO A 185 -19.50 20.33 19.61
CA PRO A 185 -18.87 21.14 20.64
C PRO A 185 -18.92 20.32 21.94
N GLY A 186 -17.75 20.07 22.54
CA GLY A 186 -17.66 19.33 23.80
C GLY A 186 -18.55 19.98 24.86
N PRO A 187 -18.96 19.24 25.91
CA PRO A 187 -19.71 19.85 26.99
C PRO A 187 -18.91 21.04 27.58
N PRO A 188 -19.60 22.11 28.02
CA PRO A 188 -18.97 23.30 28.59
C PRO A 188 -18.16 22.98 29.86
#